data_AF-A0A2E4HBQ6-F1
#
_entry.id   AF-A0A2E4HBQ6-F1
#
_cell.length_a   1.000
_cell.length_b   1.000
_cell.length_c   1.000
_cell.angle_alpha   90.00
_cell.angle_beta   90.00
_cell.angle_gamma   90.00
#
_symmetry.space_group_name_H-M   'P 1'
#
loop_
_entity.id
_entity.type
_entity.pdbx_description
1 polymer ?
#
loop_
_entity_poly.entity_id
_entity_poly.type
_entity_poly.pdbx_seq_one_letter_code
_entity_poly.pdbx_strand_id
1 'polypeptide(L)' 'CEHCEEDTSAKIDTFNRAIKFTAALDDKQIERLLQIADKCPVHKTLHSQTQVITTLVP' A
#
# COMPACT_ATOMS: atom_id res chain seq x y z
N CYS A 1 28.50 2.23 -23.48
CA CYS A 1 28.82 2.56 -22.08
C CYS A 1 28.31 1.43 -21.20
N GLU A 2 29.10 0.95 -20.25
CA GLU A 2 28.77 -0.22 -19.40
C GLU A 2 27.93 0.11 -18.15
N HIS A 3 27.23 1.25 -18.14
CA HIS A 3 26.36 1.64 -17.03
C HIS A 3 25.47 2.83 -17.42
N CYS A 4 24.70 2.72 -18.51
CA CYS A 4 23.95 3.86 -19.03
C CYS A 4 22.44 3.82 -18.76
N GLU A 5 21.91 2.82 -18.09
CA GLU A 5 20.48 2.72 -17.84
C GLU A 5 20.27 2.48 -16.35
N GLU A 6 20.68 3.46 -15.55
CA GLU A 6 20.06 3.66 -14.25
C GLU A 6 18.58 3.92 -14.53
N ASP A 7 17.74 2.93 -14.20
CA ASP A 7 16.27 2.87 -14.26
C ASP A 7 15.59 4.03 -13.50
N THR A 8 15.92 5.27 -13.84
CA THR A 8 15.36 6.52 -13.33
C THR A 8 13.91 6.72 -13.76
N SER A 9 13.38 5.81 -14.60
CA SER A 9 12.00 5.75 -15.05
C SER A 9 11.26 4.49 -14.65
N ALA A 10 11.72 3.73 -13.65
CA ALA A 10 10.92 2.64 -13.09
C ALA A 10 9.60 3.21 -12.53
N LYS A 11 8.51 3.08 -13.30
CA LYS A 11 7.18 3.50 -12.85
C LYS A 11 6.79 2.62 -11.68
N ILE A 12 6.83 3.19 -10.48
CA ILE A 12 6.31 2.54 -9.27
C ILE A 12 4.80 2.51 -9.41
N ASP A 13 4.22 1.32 -9.35
CA ASP A 13 2.77 1.16 -9.36
C ASP A 13 2.23 1.63 -8.00
N THR A 14 1.49 2.74 -8.00
CA THR A 14 0.91 3.32 -6.78
C THR A 14 -0.57 2.99 -6.65
N PHE A 15 -0.94 2.34 -5.55
CA PHE A 15 -2.32 2.07 -5.16
C PHE A 15 -2.74 3.00 -4.03
N ASN A 16 -3.78 3.80 -4.26
CA ASN A 16 -4.40 4.61 -3.22
C ASN A 16 -5.62 3.87 -2.67
N ARG A 17 -5.66 3.66 -1.35
CA ARG A 17 -6.75 2.96 -0.67
C ARG A 17 -7.34 3.85 0.43
N ALA A 18 -8.65 4.02 0.41
CA ALA A 18 -9.41 4.62 1.49
C ALA A 18 -10.10 3.54 2.33
N ILE A 19 -10.01 3.64 3.66
CA ILE A 19 -10.68 2.72 4.59
C ILE A 19 -11.66 3.52 5.44
N LYS A 20 -12.93 3.10 5.43
CA LYS A 20 -14.01 3.63 6.28
C LYS A 20 -14.43 2.58 7.28
N PHE A 21 -14.55 2.96 8.54
CA PHE A 21 -15.17 2.12 9.57
C PHE A 21 -16.56 2.66 9.88
N THR A 22 -17.58 1.80 9.80
CA THR A 22 -18.98 2.20 10.06
C THR A 22 -19.44 1.88 11.48
N ALA A 23 -18.58 1.29 12.30
CA ALA A 23 -18.86 0.93 13.69
C ALA A 23 -17.98 1.74 14.65
N ALA A 24 -18.43 1.87 15.90
CA ALA A 24 -17.57 2.36 16.97
C ALA A 24 -16.49 1.32 17.25
N LEU A 25 -15.26 1.61 16.81
CA LEU A 25 -14.09 0.78 17.05
C LEU A 25 -13.18 1.49 18.03
N ASP A 26 -12.59 0.71 18.95
CA ASP A 26 -11.51 1.21 19.78
C ASP A 26 -10.18 1.27 19.01
N ASP A 27 -9.21 1.99 19.56
CA ASP A 27 -7.91 2.20 18.94
C ASP A 27 -7.17 0.86 18.66
N LYS A 28 -7.34 -0.13 19.53
CA LYS A 28 -6.69 -1.45 19.37
C LYS A 28 -7.31 -2.22 18.21
N GLN A 29 -8.61 -2.11 18.02
CA GLN A 29 -9.34 -2.70 16.89
C GLN A 29 -8.92 -2.04 15.58
N ILE A 30 -8.85 -0.71 15.54
CA ILE A 30 -8.42 0.04 14.35
C ILE A 30 -6.98 -0.32 13.99
N GLU A 31 -6.07 -0.31 14.96
CA GLU A 31 -4.67 -0.69 14.75
C GLU A 31 -4.56 -2.09 14.18
N ARG A 32 -5.32 -3.04 14.75
CA ARG A 32 -5.32 -4.42 14.26
C ARG A 32 -5.85 -4.54 12.84
N LEU A 33 -6.90 -3.80 12.49
CA LEU A 33 -7.48 -3.80 11.14
C LEU A 33 -6.52 -3.20 10.12
N LEU A 34 -5.80 -2.12 10.47
CA LEU A 34 -4.75 -1.56 9.63
C LEU A 34 -3.60 -2.55 9.40
N GLN A 35 -3.14 -3.23 10.44
CA GLN A 35 -2.13 -4.30 10.31
C GLN A 35 -2.58 -5.43 9.37
N ILE A 36 -3.87 -5.78 9.38
CA ILE A 36 -4.43 -6.77 8.46
C ILE A 36 -4.47 -6.21 7.03
N ALA A 37 -4.92 -4.97 6.89
CA ALA A 37 -5.00 -4.29 5.60
C ALA A 37 -3.62 -4.16 4.93
N ASP A 38 -2.55 -4.01 5.71
CA ASP A 38 -1.17 -3.89 5.21
C ASP A 38 -0.53 -5.22 4.80
N LYS A 39 -1.15 -6.36 5.12
CA LYS A 39 -0.73 -7.68 4.59
C LYS A 39 -1.15 -7.89 3.14
N CYS A 40 -1.30 -6.80 2.39
CA CYS A 40 -1.87 -6.77 1.06
C CYS A 40 -1.09 -7.72 0.13
N PRO A 41 -1.72 -8.76 -0.45
CA PRO A 41 -1.05 -9.75 -1.27
C PRO A 41 -0.57 -9.19 -2.62
N VAL A 42 -0.93 -7.94 -2.95
CA VAL A 42 -0.56 -7.25 -4.20
C VAL A 42 0.95 -7.24 -4.46
N HIS A 43 1.76 -7.11 -3.42
CA HIS A 43 3.22 -7.17 -3.55
C HIS A 43 3.73 -8.53 -4.05
N LYS A 44 2.92 -9.60 -3.94
CA LYS A 44 3.27 -10.95 -4.41
C LYS A 44 2.86 -11.21 -5.86
N THR A 45 1.99 -10.39 -6.43
CA THR A 45 1.43 -10.62 -7.78
C THR A 45 1.91 -9.60 -8.82
N LEU A 46 2.63 -8.56 -8.41
CA LEU A 46 3.15 -7.51 -9.29
C LEU A 46 4.64 -7.74 -9.57
N HIS A 47 5.03 -7.62 -10.83
CA HIS A 47 6.40 -7.85 -11.31
C HIS A 47 7.35 -6.66 -11.02
N SER A 48 6.83 -5.56 -10.49
CA SER A 48 7.46 -4.26 -10.27
C SER A 48 7.37 -3.83 -8.79
N GLN A 49 8.25 -2.90 -8.37
CA GLN A 49 8.07 -2.23 -7.07
C GLN A 49 6.71 -1.53 -7.04
N THR A 50 5.88 -1.88 -6.06
CA THR A 50 4.53 -1.35 -5.88
C THR A 50 4.44 -0.64 -4.53
N GLN A 51 3.75 0.49 -4.48
CA GLN A 51 3.49 1.26 -3.27
C GLN A 51 2.00 1.30 -2.98
N VAL A 52 1.60 1.00 -1.74
CA VAL A 52 0.22 1.15 -1.27
C VAL A 52 0.13 2.30 -0.28
N ILE A 53 -0.67 3.31 -0.58
CA ILE A 53 -0.95 4.47 0.27
C ILE A 53 -2.34 4.29 0.89
N THR A 54 -2.43 4.25 2.22
CA THR A 54 -3.69 4.08 2.94
C THR A 54 -4.12 5.39 3.61
N THR A 55 -5.40 5.74 3.46
CA THR A 55 -6.02 6.89 4.12
C THR A 55 -7.27 6.42 4.88
N LEU A 56 -7.43 6.87 6.12
CA LEU A 56 -8.67 6.69 6.87
C LEU A 56 -9.66 7.77 6.48
N VAL A 57 -10.89 7.38 6.15
CA VAL A 57 -11.97 8.32 5.82
C VAL A 57 -13.09 8.24 6.87
N PRO A 58 -13.79 9.35 7.15
CA PRO A 58 -14.86 9.40 8.14
C PRO A 58 -16.08 8.56 7.73
#